data_AF-A0A849DYC1-F1
#
_entry.id   AF-A0A849DYC1-F1
#
_cell.length_a   1.000
_cell.length_b   1.000
_cell.length_c   1.000
_cell.angle_alpha   90.00
_cell.angle_beta   90.00
_cell.angle_gamma   90.00
#
_symmetry.space_group_name_H-M   'P 1'
#
loop_
_entity.id
_entity.type
_entity.pdbx_description
1 polymer ?
#
loop_
_entity_poly.entity_id
_entity_poly.type
_entity_poly.pdbx_seq_one_letter_code
_entity_poly.pdbx_strand_id
1 'polypeptide(L)'
;MHNIPKSAIVLSGGGARAAYQVGALKAVYECVPKGNLHPFPIICGSSAGAINAASIACYAGQFRAGIRRLESIWANLTVEQVFRGDLTGMLKQTMGFIWHVMSGHNPSRLNALLDNSPLRELLTKSIPFKRLDKLIDDGILQALCISCSDYYSGDTYSFYQGHTKLT
;
A
#
# COMPACT_ATOMS: atom_id res chain seq x y z
N MET A 1 8.26 -16.40 28.68
CA MET A 1 7.94 -16.27 27.24
C MET A 1 8.85 -15.20 26.67
N HIS A 2 9.77 -15.55 25.76
CA HIS A 2 10.59 -14.53 25.09
C HIS A 2 9.68 -13.65 24.24
N ASN A 3 9.68 -12.35 24.53
CA ASN A 3 8.94 -11.36 23.75
C ASN A 3 9.69 -11.18 22.43
N ILE A 4 9.38 -12.00 21.42
CA ILE A 4 10.00 -11.90 20.10
C ILE A 4 9.68 -10.50 19.57
N PRO A 5 10.68 -9.67 19.24
CA PRO A 5 10.43 -8.33 18.74
C PRO A 5 9.57 -8.39 17.48
N LYS A 6 8.50 -7.61 17.48
CA LYS A 6 7.58 -7.52 16.35
C LYS A 6 8.24 -6.73 15.23
N SER A 7 8.42 -7.36 14.08
CA SER A 7 8.91 -6.73 12.86
C SER A 7 7.79 -6.03 12.11
N ALA A 8 8.10 -4.88 11.52
CA ALA A 8 7.20 -4.14 10.64
C ALA A 8 7.83 -3.99 9.26
N ILE A 9 6.98 -3.85 8.24
CA ILE A 9 7.39 -3.44 6.90
C ILE A 9 6.72 -2.12 6.53
N VAL A 10 7.50 -1.22 5.92
CA VAL A 10 7.04 0.09 5.47
C VAL A 10 7.21 0.17 3.96
N LEU A 11 6.09 0.34 3.24
CA LEU A 11 6.04 0.44 1.80
C LEU A 11 5.79 1.90 1.42
N SER A 12 6.85 2.60 1.04
CA SER A 12 6.80 4.02 0.72
C SER A 12 6.01 4.32 -0.55
N GLY A 13 5.61 5.59 -0.71
CA GLY A 13 5.06 6.09 -1.96
C GLY A 13 6.12 6.12 -3.07
N GLY A 14 5.68 5.95 -4.32
CA GLY A 14 6.60 5.96 -5.46
C GLY A 14 5.97 5.88 -6.84
N GLY A 15 4.64 5.97 -6.93
CA GLY A 15 3.89 5.77 -8.19
C GLY A 15 4.17 4.38 -8.77
N ALA A 16 4.43 4.30 -10.07
CA ALA A 16 4.75 3.06 -10.77
C ALA A 16 5.95 2.30 -10.17
N ARG A 17 6.88 3.00 -9.50
CA ARG A 17 8.05 2.38 -8.85
C ARG A 17 7.69 1.49 -7.66
N ALA A 18 6.46 1.55 -7.16
CA ALA A 18 5.98 0.58 -6.19
C ALA A 18 5.99 -0.87 -6.73
N ALA A 19 6.07 -1.07 -8.05
CA ALA A 19 6.33 -2.39 -8.64
C ALA A 19 7.66 -3.00 -8.16
N TYR A 20 8.71 -2.21 -7.93
CA TYR A 20 9.99 -2.73 -7.42
C TYR A 20 9.85 -3.29 -6.00
N GLN A 21 8.94 -2.74 -5.19
CA GLN A 21 8.66 -3.26 -3.85
C GLN A 21 8.13 -4.69 -3.92
N VAL A 22 7.38 -5.05 -4.97
CA VAL A 22 6.88 -6.42 -5.17
C VAL A 22 8.03 -7.39 -5.40
N GLY A 23 9.04 -7.00 -6.18
CA GLY A 23 10.26 -7.78 -6.35
C GLY A 23 11.05 -7.96 -5.05
N ALA A 24 11.17 -6.88 -4.25
CA ALA A 24 11.81 -6.97 -2.94
C ALA A 24 11.03 -7.89 -1.97
N LEU A 25 9.70 -7.76 -1.92
CA LEU A 25 8.82 -8.63 -1.13
C LEU A 25 8.95 -10.10 -1.54
N LYS A 26 9.06 -10.37 -2.85
CA LYS A 26 9.31 -11.70 -3.39
C LYS A 26 10.63 -12.28 -2.88
N ALA A 27 11.72 -11.54 -2.99
CA ALA A 27 13.04 -11.98 -2.54
C ALA A 27 13.07 -12.25 -1.03
N VAL A 28 12.52 -11.34 -0.21
CA VAL A 28 12.38 -11.53 1.24
C VAL A 28 11.68 -12.84 1.56
N TYR A 29 10.62 -13.13 0.82
CA TYR A 29 9.76 -14.25 1.14
C TYR A 29 10.24 -15.59 0.52
N GLU A 30 11.05 -15.55 -0.53
CA GLU A 30 11.82 -16.72 -0.98
C GLU A 30 12.77 -17.23 0.11
N CYS A 31 13.27 -16.34 0.97
CA CYS A 31 14.07 -16.69 2.15
C CYS A 31 13.25 -17.22 3.35
N VAL A 32 11.92 -17.06 3.35
CA VAL A 32 11.07 -17.54 4.45
C VAL A 32 10.75 -19.03 4.26
N PRO A 33 11.03 -19.89 5.27
CA PRO A 33 10.72 -21.32 5.18
C PRO A 33 9.25 -21.59 4.82
N LYS A 34 9.02 -22.61 3.99
CA LYS A 34 7.65 -23.04 3.64
C LYS A 34 6.91 -23.45 4.92
N GLY A 35 5.66 -23.01 5.06
CA GLY A 35 4.81 -23.28 6.23
C GLY A 35 4.83 -22.17 7.28
N ASN A 36 5.82 -21.28 7.27
CA ASN A 36 5.80 -20.10 8.13
C ASN A 36 4.86 -19.03 7.56
N LEU A 37 4.22 -18.28 8.46
CA LEU A 37 3.49 -17.06 8.14
C LEU A 37 4.45 -15.97 7.61
N HIS A 38 3.88 -14.84 7.20
CA HIS A 38 4.67 -13.67 6.82
C HIS A 38 5.51 -13.16 7.99
N PRO A 39 6.72 -12.64 7.73
CA PRO A 39 7.63 -12.17 8.78
C PRO A 39 7.28 -10.77 9.30
N PHE A 40 6.13 -10.19 8.90
CA PHE A 40 5.78 -8.79 9.17
C PHE A 40 4.37 -8.67 9.75
N PRO A 41 4.18 -8.90 11.07
CA PRO A 41 2.87 -8.72 11.71
C PRO A 41 2.30 -7.30 11.57
N ILE A 42 3.15 -6.30 11.32
CA ILE A 42 2.74 -4.90 11.13
C ILE A 42 3.11 -4.47 9.71
N ILE A 43 2.14 -3.94 8.97
CA ILE A 43 2.32 -3.53 7.58
C ILE A 43 1.87 -2.09 7.43
N CYS A 44 2.77 -1.24 6.96
CA CYS A 44 2.51 0.17 6.72
C CYS A 44 2.71 0.51 5.25
N GLY A 45 1.88 1.38 4.70
CA GLY A 45 2.02 1.83 3.32
C GLY A 45 1.57 3.27 3.10
N SER A 46 2.19 3.94 2.13
CA SER A 46 1.82 5.30 1.73
C SER A 46 1.65 5.40 0.21
N SER A 47 0.63 6.13 -0.25
CA SER A 47 0.35 6.35 -1.68
C SER A 47 0.35 5.02 -2.49
N ALA A 48 1.16 4.87 -3.54
CA ALA A 48 1.25 3.61 -4.29
C ALA A 48 1.72 2.41 -3.44
N GLY A 49 2.52 2.64 -2.41
CA GLY A 49 2.92 1.59 -1.44
C GLY A 49 1.76 1.14 -0.55
N ALA A 50 0.75 1.98 -0.34
CA ALA A 50 -0.48 1.61 0.36
C ALA A 50 -1.27 0.51 -0.37
N ILE A 51 -1.27 0.51 -1.71
CA ILE A 51 -1.90 -0.53 -2.52
C ILE A 51 -1.23 -1.87 -2.26
N ASN A 52 0.12 -1.89 -2.27
CA ASN A 52 0.89 -3.08 -1.94
C ASN A 52 0.62 -3.53 -0.51
N ALA A 53 0.68 -2.61 0.46
CA ALA A 53 0.46 -2.88 1.88
C ALA A 53 -0.92 -3.50 2.14
N ALA A 54 -1.98 -2.87 1.63
CA ALA A 54 -3.34 -3.36 1.79
C ALA A 54 -3.54 -4.74 1.14
N SER A 55 -2.98 -4.94 -0.06
CA SER A 55 -3.02 -6.24 -0.73
C SER A 55 -2.35 -7.32 0.11
N ILE A 56 -1.06 -7.16 0.48
CA ILE A 56 -0.36 -8.18 1.26
C ILE A 56 -0.98 -8.41 2.64
N ALA A 57 -1.54 -7.38 3.28
CA ALA A 57 -2.27 -7.51 4.54
C ALA A 57 -3.50 -8.40 4.38
N CYS A 58 -4.29 -8.22 3.32
CA CYS A 58 -5.45 -9.08 3.03
C CYS A 58 -5.07 -10.52 2.63
N TYR A 59 -3.80 -10.75 2.29
CA TYR A 59 -3.21 -12.05 2.00
C TYR A 59 -2.24 -12.52 3.08
N ALA A 60 -2.24 -11.94 4.28
CA ALA A 60 -1.29 -12.26 5.36
C ALA A 60 -1.21 -13.78 5.66
N GLY A 61 -2.36 -14.47 5.74
CA GLY A 61 -2.41 -15.92 5.92
C GLY A 61 -1.99 -16.76 4.70
N GLN A 62 -1.80 -16.16 3.54
CA GLN A 62 -1.40 -16.81 2.28
C GLN A 62 -0.38 -15.94 1.52
N PHE A 63 0.67 -15.52 2.21
CA PHE A 63 1.57 -14.45 1.73
C PHE A 63 2.21 -14.75 0.35
N ARG A 64 2.58 -16.01 0.06
CA ARG A 64 3.02 -16.47 -1.28
C ARG A 64 2.03 -16.10 -2.37
N ALA A 65 0.76 -16.41 -2.13
CA ALA A 65 -0.31 -16.15 -3.08
C ALA A 65 -0.56 -14.65 -3.23
N GLY A 66 -0.47 -13.89 -2.12
CA GLY A 66 -0.54 -12.44 -2.13
C GLY A 66 0.54 -11.78 -2.99
N ILE A 67 1.80 -12.21 -2.86
CA ILE A 67 2.91 -11.70 -3.68
C ILE A 67 2.68 -12.01 -5.16
N ARG A 68 2.33 -13.26 -5.52
CA ARG A 68 2.04 -13.63 -6.92
C ARG A 68 0.87 -12.83 -7.50
N ARG A 69 -0.14 -12.54 -6.69
CA ARG A 69 -1.27 -11.70 -7.09
C ARG A 69 -0.81 -10.26 -7.34
N LEU A 70 0.05 -9.72 -6.49
CA LEU A 70 0.65 -8.40 -6.71
C LEU A 70 1.51 -8.37 -7.97
N GLU A 71 2.36 -9.38 -8.21
CA GLU A 71 3.13 -9.50 -9.45
C GLU A 71 2.20 -9.44 -10.67
N SER A 72 1.10 -10.20 -10.65
CA SER A 72 0.11 -10.20 -11.72
C SER A 72 -0.58 -8.85 -11.89
N ILE A 73 -0.98 -8.18 -10.81
CA ILE A 73 -1.61 -6.85 -10.88
C ILE A 73 -0.64 -5.86 -11.51
N TRP A 74 0.58 -5.73 -10.98
CA TRP A 74 1.55 -4.77 -11.48
C TRP A 74 2.03 -5.05 -12.90
N ALA A 75 2.15 -6.33 -13.29
CA ALA A 75 2.52 -6.70 -14.66
C ALA A 75 1.45 -6.39 -15.71
N ASN A 76 0.18 -6.30 -15.30
CA ASN A 76 -0.96 -6.04 -16.19
C ASN A 76 -1.59 -4.66 -15.97
N LEU A 77 -1.02 -3.84 -15.08
CA LEU A 77 -1.55 -2.54 -14.75
C LEU A 77 -1.30 -1.58 -15.92
N THR A 78 -2.37 -1.19 -16.60
CA THR A 78 -2.29 -0.13 -17.60
C THR A 78 -2.71 1.20 -16.99
N VAL A 79 -2.24 2.27 -17.61
CA VAL A 79 -2.50 3.64 -17.20
C VAL A 79 -3.99 3.94 -17.09
N GLU A 80 -4.76 3.47 -18.08
CA GLU A 80 -6.19 3.71 -18.25
C GLU A 80 -7.01 3.03 -17.14
N GLN A 81 -6.45 2.01 -16.48
CA GLN A 81 -7.04 1.35 -15.32
C GLN A 81 -6.83 2.14 -14.03
N VAL A 82 -5.93 3.14 -14.04
CA VAL A 82 -5.64 3.99 -12.88
C VAL A 82 -6.30 5.37 -13.02
N PHE A 83 -6.27 5.97 -14.21
CA PHE A 83 -6.82 7.31 -14.48
C PHE A 83 -7.52 7.40 -15.84
N ARG A 84 -8.53 8.28 -15.94
CA ARG A 84 -9.10 8.74 -17.22
C ARG A 84 -8.55 10.14 -17.55
N GLY A 85 -7.61 10.28 -18.51
CA GLY A 85 -7.12 11.61 -19.00
C GLY A 85 -5.60 11.77 -19.23
N ASP A 86 -5.16 13.00 -19.57
CA ASP A 86 -3.77 13.36 -19.94
C ASP A 86 -2.76 13.12 -18.80
N LEU A 87 -2.04 12.01 -18.96
CA LEU A 87 -1.22 11.39 -17.94
C LEU A 87 0.10 12.11 -17.66
N THR A 88 0.63 12.79 -18.69
CA THR A 88 1.97 13.38 -18.63
C THR A 88 1.99 14.63 -17.75
N GLY A 89 0.92 15.44 -17.82
CA GLY A 89 0.71 16.58 -16.93
C GLY A 89 0.50 16.16 -15.47
N MET A 90 -0.24 15.08 -15.24
CA MET A 90 -0.56 14.58 -13.91
C MET A 90 0.66 13.98 -13.20
N LEU A 91 1.42 13.08 -13.83
CA LEU A 91 2.62 12.50 -13.21
C LEU A 91 3.62 13.59 -12.82
N LYS A 92 3.75 14.63 -13.64
CA LYS A 92 4.64 15.77 -13.39
C LYS A 92 4.14 16.63 -12.21
N GLN A 93 2.82 16.83 -12.09
CA GLN A 93 2.20 17.55 -10.96
C GLN A 93 2.24 16.75 -9.66
N THR A 94 1.93 15.46 -9.67
CA THR A 94 2.01 14.59 -8.48
C THR A 94 3.45 14.45 -7.98
N MET A 95 4.41 14.28 -8.89
CA MET A 95 5.83 14.24 -8.53
C MET A 95 6.33 15.60 -8.02
N GLY A 96 5.89 16.70 -8.62
CA GLY A 96 6.17 18.06 -8.14
C GLY A 96 5.60 18.31 -6.75
N PHE A 97 4.37 17.88 -6.48
CA PHE A 97 3.74 17.96 -5.16
C PHE A 97 4.49 17.14 -4.11
N ILE A 98 4.82 15.88 -4.40
CA ILE A 98 5.61 15.03 -3.49
C ILE A 98 6.95 15.72 -3.18
N TRP A 99 7.61 16.28 -4.18
CA TRP A 99 8.84 17.05 -3.98
C TRP A 99 8.62 18.29 -3.11
N HIS A 100 7.54 19.05 -3.32
CA HIS A 100 7.21 20.24 -2.53
C HIS A 100 6.88 19.92 -1.07
N VAL A 101 6.09 18.87 -0.82
CA VAL A 101 5.79 18.39 0.54
C VAL A 101 7.07 17.89 1.23
N MET A 102 7.90 17.10 0.54
CA MET A 102 9.18 16.63 1.09
C MET A 102 10.18 17.77 1.35
N SER A 103 10.06 18.90 0.64
CA SER A 103 10.92 20.06 0.80
C SER A 103 10.32 21.15 1.71
N GLY A 104 9.18 20.89 2.37
CA GLY A 104 8.54 21.83 3.31
C GLY A 104 7.96 23.09 2.66
N HIS A 105 7.79 23.10 1.33
CA HIS A 105 7.23 24.23 0.60
C HIS A 105 5.73 24.01 0.36
N ASN A 106 4.91 25.03 0.63
CA ASN A 106 3.46 24.97 0.46
C ASN A 106 3.09 25.08 -1.03
N PRO A 107 2.56 24.03 -1.68
CA PRO A 107 2.29 24.06 -3.11
C PRO A 107 1.03 24.86 -3.43
N SER A 108 1.13 25.75 -4.41
CA SER A 108 0.01 26.51 -4.96
C SER A 108 -1.03 25.58 -5.61
N ARG A 109 -2.29 25.74 -5.19
CA ARG A 109 -3.56 25.21 -5.75
C ARG A 109 -3.43 24.28 -6.96
N LEU A 110 -3.49 22.96 -6.72
CA LEU A 110 -3.77 21.97 -7.75
C LEU A 110 -5.29 21.78 -7.86
N ASN A 111 -5.86 22.08 -9.03
CA ASN A 111 -7.26 21.79 -9.31
C ASN A 111 -7.46 20.27 -9.36
N ALA A 112 -8.32 19.76 -8.48
CA ALA A 112 -8.78 18.36 -8.49
C ALA A 112 -9.52 18.07 -9.81
N LEU A 113 -8.78 17.59 -10.80
CA LEU A 113 -9.27 17.18 -12.11
C LEU A 113 -9.27 15.65 -12.28
N LEU A 114 -9.11 14.89 -11.19
CA LEU A 114 -8.82 13.46 -11.26
C LEU A 114 -10.01 12.61 -10.83
N ASP A 115 -10.67 12.01 -11.82
CA ASP A 115 -11.58 10.88 -11.63
C ASP A 115 -10.76 9.61 -11.34
N ASN A 116 -10.65 9.26 -10.06
CA ASN A 116 -9.98 8.05 -9.57
C ASN A 116 -10.91 6.82 -9.52
N SER A 117 -12.11 6.89 -10.11
CA SER A 117 -13.07 5.77 -10.13
C SER A 117 -12.48 4.47 -10.71
N PRO A 118 -11.66 4.48 -11.79
CA PRO A 118 -11.05 3.26 -12.32
C PRO A 118 -10.16 2.54 -11.29
N LEU A 119 -9.32 3.29 -10.58
CA LEU A 119 -8.47 2.73 -9.54
C LEU A 119 -9.31 2.16 -8.39
N ARG A 120 -10.36 2.86 -7.97
CA ARG A 120 -11.27 2.37 -6.93
C ARG A 120 -11.90 1.03 -7.32
N GLU A 121 -12.37 0.90 -8.56
CA GLU A 121 -12.92 -0.36 -9.07
C GLU A 121 -11.87 -1.47 -9.12
N LEU A 122 -10.68 -1.18 -9.63
CA LEU A 122 -9.58 -2.13 -9.71
C LEU A 122 -9.23 -2.68 -8.33
N LEU A 123 -9.06 -1.80 -7.33
CA LEU A 123 -8.74 -2.18 -5.96
C LEU A 123 -9.86 -3.02 -5.34
N THR A 124 -11.12 -2.61 -5.51
CA THR A 124 -12.29 -3.33 -4.98
C THR A 124 -12.41 -4.74 -5.57
N LYS A 125 -12.09 -4.91 -6.87
CA LYS A 125 -12.12 -6.21 -7.56
C LYS A 125 -10.91 -7.08 -7.20
N SER A 126 -9.75 -6.46 -6.90
CA SER A 126 -8.47 -7.17 -6.79
C SER A 126 -8.08 -7.52 -5.36
N ILE A 127 -8.50 -6.72 -4.38
CA ILE A 127 -8.10 -6.86 -2.97
C ILE A 127 -9.30 -7.34 -2.14
N PRO A 128 -9.20 -8.51 -1.47
CA PRO A 128 -10.29 -9.06 -0.67
C PRO A 128 -10.35 -8.43 0.72
N PHE A 129 -10.68 -7.13 0.80
CA PHE A 129 -10.69 -6.34 2.05
C PHE A 129 -11.49 -6.98 3.20
N LYS A 130 -12.57 -7.71 2.90
CA LYS A 130 -13.39 -8.43 3.89
C LYS A 130 -12.62 -9.47 4.73
N ARG A 131 -11.41 -9.86 4.30
CA ARG A 131 -10.56 -10.81 5.04
C ARG A 131 -9.78 -10.14 6.17
N LEU A 132 -9.60 -8.82 6.11
CA LEU A 132 -8.69 -8.09 6.99
C LEU A 132 -9.07 -8.24 8.46
N ASP A 133 -10.35 -8.06 8.79
CA ASP A 133 -10.88 -8.18 10.16
C ASP A 133 -10.50 -9.52 10.77
N LYS A 134 -10.85 -10.61 10.08
CA LYS A 134 -10.55 -11.97 10.54
C LYS A 134 -9.05 -12.24 10.69
N LEU A 135 -8.22 -11.72 9.79
CA LEU A 135 -6.76 -11.89 9.88
C LEU A 135 -6.18 -11.17 11.11
N ILE A 136 -6.77 -10.04 11.49
CA ILE A 136 -6.39 -9.28 12.68
C ILE A 136 -6.88 -9.99 13.95
N ASP A 137 -8.13 -10.44 13.97
CA ASP A 137 -8.73 -11.15 15.10
C ASP A 137 -8.04 -12.49 15.38
N ASP A 138 -7.68 -13.22 14.32
CA ASP A 138 -6.94 -14.50 14.42
C ASP A 138 -5.46 -14.27 14.80
N GLY A 139 -5.01 -13.02 14.94
CA GLY A 139 -3.64 -12.65 15.31
C GLY A 139 -2.58 -12.92 14.24
N ILE A 140 -3.01 -13.28 13.02
CA ILE A 140 -2.13 -13.49 11.86
C ILE A 140 -1.50 -12.16 11.46
N LEU A 141 -2.32 -11.12 11.35
CA LEU A 141 -1.89 -9.74 11.17
C LEU A 141 -2.10 -8.99 12.49
N GLN A 142 -1.18 -8.11 12.87
CA GLN A 142 -1.37 -7.27 14.05
C GLN A 142 -1.88 -5.89 13.70
N ALA A 143 -1.38 -5.28 12.63
CA ALA A 143 -1.86 -3.99 12.18
C ALA A 143 -1.59 -3.73 10.69
N LEU A 144 -2.51 -2.99 10.08
CA LEU A 144 -2.34 -2.30 8.80
C LEU A 144 -2.43 -0.80 9.06
N CYS A 145 -1.46 -0.03 8.56
CA CYS A 145 -1.50 1.44 8.55
C CYS A 145 -1.33 1.96 7.14
N ILE A 146 -2.21 2.86 6.73
CA ILE A 146 -2.23 3.47 5.40
C ILE A 146 -2.18 4.99 5.57
N SER A 147 -1.15 5.62 5.02
CA SER A 147 -0.99 7.07 5.06
C SER A 147 -1.28 7.69 3.69
N CYS A 148 -1.98 8.82 3.70
CA CYS A 148 -2.20 9.67 2.55
C CYS A 148 -2.06 11.14 2.92
N SER A 149 -1.67 11.97 1.96
CA SER A 149 -1.61 13.42 2.13
C SER A 149 -2.85 14.04 1.51
N ASP A 150 -3.44 15.00 2.22
CA ASP A 150 -4.48 15.84 1.66
C ASP A 150 -3.85 16.93 0.77
N TYR A 151 -4.28 16.98 -0.48
CA TYR A 151 -3.79 17.96 -1.46
C TYR A 151 -4.22 19.39 -1.15
N TYR A 152 -5.27 19.59 -0.34
CA TYR A 152 -5.79 20.92 0.00
C TYR A 152 -5.13 21.51 1.23
N SER A 153 -5.05 20.75 2.32
CA SER A 153 -4.45 21.20 3.58
C SER A 153 -2.94 21.00 3.65
N GLY A 154 -2.39 20.05 2.88
CA GLY A 154 -1.01 19.59 3.05
C GLY A 154 -0.81 18.64 4.25
N ASP A 155 -1.87 18.38 5.02
CA ASP A 155 -1.82 17.47 6.17
C ASP A 155 -1.66 16.02 5.72
N THR A 156 -1.04 15.22 6.59
CA THR A 156 -0.93 13.78 6.39
C THR A 156 -1.87 13.05 7.34
N TYR A 157 -2.77 12.26 6.77
CA TYR A 157 -3.71 11.41 7.49
C TYR A 157 -3.22 9.98 7.45
N SER A 158 -3.25 9.30 8.60
CA SER A 158 -2.92 7.88 8.72
C SER A 158 -4.11 7.11 9.26
N PHE A 159 -4.64 6.22 8.42
CA PHE A 159 -5.72 5.31 8.76
C PHE A 159 -5.11 4.00 9.20
N TYR A 160 -5.52 3.47 10.35
CA TYR A 160 -5.02 2.20 10.83
C TYR A 160 -6.14 1.30 11.30
N GLN A 161 -5.88 0.00 11.18
CA GLN A 161 -6.67 -1.05 11.80
C GLN A 161 -5.69 -2.01 12.45
N GLY A 162 -5.92 -2.37 13.70
CA GLY A 162 -5.04 -3.26 14.43
C GLY A 162 -5.76 -4.03 15.51
N HIS A 163 -5.10 -5.08 16.00
CA HIS A 163 -5.63 -5.90 17.08
C HIS A 163 -5.86 -5.03 18.31
N THR A 164 -6.95 -5.26 19.04
CA THR A 164 -7.34 -4.58 20.30
C THR A 164 -6.25 -4.47 21.38
N LYS A 165 -5.15 -5.22 21.27
CA LYS A 165 -4.00 -5.08 22.19
C LYS A 165 -3.05 -3.92 21.81
N LEU A 166 -3.33 -3.22 20.71
CA LEU A 166 -2.57 -2.06 20.21
C LEU A 166 -3.26 -0.72 20.47
N THR A 167 -4.47 -0.74 21.01
CA THR A 167 -5.32 0.41 21.36
C THR A 167 -5.60 0.39 22.85
#